data_AF-A0A2D7RIY6-F1
#
_entry.id   AF-A0A2D7RIY6-F1
#
_cell.length_a   1.000
_cell.length_b   1.000
_cell.length_c   1.000
_cell.angle_alpha   90.00
_cell.angle_beta   90.00
_cell.angle_gamma   90.00
#
_symmetry.space_group_name_H-M   'P 1'
#
loop_
_entity.id
_entity.type
_entity.pdbx_description
1 polymer ?
#
loop_
_entity_poly.entity_id
_entity_poly.type
_entity_poly.pdbx_seq_one_letter_code
_entity_poly.pdbx_strand_id
1 'polypeptide(L)'
;NQELNKLSEKYNLFKDIRSAGLWICCDFKKIKATDFINECYKKRLILVQASGDKTIRLAPSLIIEDSEIEEGFKRFEKAVKKLT
;
A
#
# COMPACT_ATOMS: atom_id res chain seq x y z
N ASN A 1 8.20 3.15 -6.30
CA ASN A 1 7.32 4.36 -6.29
C ASN A 1 6.45 4.52 -7.53
N GLN A 2 6.91 4.19 -8.74
CA GLN A 2 6.11 4.36 -9.96
C GLN A 2 4.74 3.65 -9.89
N GLU A 3 4.68 2.38 -9.44
CA GLU A 3 3.40 1.66 -9.33
C GLU A 3 2.43 2.27 -8.30
N LEU A 4 2.94 2.74 -7.16
CA LEU A 4 2.10 3.43 -6.16
C LEU A 4 1.58 4.77 -6.68
N ASN A 5 2.38 5.51 -7.46
CA ASN A 5 1.95 6.75 -8.09
C ASN A 5 0.83 6.49 -9.12
N LYS A 6 0.98 5.47 -9.97
CA LYS A 6 -0.07 5.06 -10.93
C LYS A 6 -1.38 4.72 -10.23
N LEU A 7 -1.32 3.96 -9.13
CA LEU A 7 -2.50 3.63 -8.31
C LEU A 7 -3.09 4.88 -7.66
N SER A 8 -2.24 5.80 -7.18
CA SER A 8 -2.67 7.07 -6.60
C SER A 8 -3.43 7.92 -7.61
N GLU A 9 -2.94 8.05 -8.84
CA GLU A 9 -3.59 8.79 -9.91
C GLU A 9 -4.92 8.15 -10.31
N LYS A 10 -4.94 6.82 -10.46
CA LYS A 10 -6.13 6.07 -10.88
C LYS A 10 -7.28 6.12 -9.88
N TYR A 11 -6.97 6.05 -8.58
CA TYR A 11 -7.98 5.96 -7.51
C TYR A 11 -8.03 7.18 -6.58
N ASN A 12 -7.26 8.24 -6.88
CA ASN A 12 -7.08 9.42 -6.02
C ASN A 12 -6.78 9.05 -4.55
N LEU A 13 -5.85 8.11 -4.37
CA LEU A 13 -5.72 7.32 -3.14
C LEU A 13 -4.86 8.01 -2.07
N PHE A 14 -3.65 8.43 -2.45
CA PHE A 14 -2.66 8.95 -1.51
C PHE A 14 -2.57 10.47 -1.56
N LYS A 15 -2.30 11.04 -0.39
CA LYS A 15 -1.97 12.44 -0.18
C LYS A 15 -0.48 12.66 -0.41
N ASP A 16 0.34 11.77 0.14
CA ASP A 16 1.79 11.83 0.04
C ASP A 16 2.39 10.42 0.08
N ILE A 17 3.54 10.24 -0.58
CA ILE A 17 4.26 8.97 -0.64
C ILE A 17 5.73 9.27 -0.39
N ARG A 18 6.26 8.71 0.70
CA ARG A 18 7.64 8.91 1.17
C ARG A 18 8.36 7.58 1.15
N SER A 19 9.62 7.54 0.72
CA SER A 19 10.37 6.29 0.64
C SER A 19 11.85 6.46 0.92
N ALA A 20 12.46 5.46 1.55
CA ALA A 20 13.90 5.26 1.63
C ALA A 20 14.20 3.79 1.26
N GLY A 21 14.57 3.54 0.00
CA GLY A 21 14.74 2.18 -0.52
C GLY A 21 13.42 1.38 -0.47
N LEU A 22 13.45 0.20 0.17
CA LEU A 22 12.28 -0.65 0.37
C LEU A 22 11.42 -0.25 1.58
N TRP A 23 11.78 0.83 2.29
CA TRP A 23 10.97 1.39 3.35
C TRP A 23 10.06 2.48 2.80
N ILE A 24 8.79 2.17 2.58
CA ILE A 24 7.85 3.07 1.89
C ILE A 24 6.67 3.39 2.81
N CYS A 25 6.39 4.67 3.00
CA CYS A 25 5.22 5.18 3.72
C CYS A 25 4.25 5.84 2.73
N CYS A 26 2.97 5.52 2.86
CA CYS A 26 1.91 6.13 2.06
C CYS A 26 0.84 6.70 2.97
N ASP A 27 0.54 7.98 2.80
CA ASP A 27 -0.47 8.70 3.56
C ASP A 27 -1.77 8.72 2.74
N PHE A 28 -2.86 8.12 3.23
CA PHE A 28 -4.14 8.12 2.54
C PHE A 28 -4.86 9.47 2.62
N LYS A 29 -5.62 9.82 1.58
CA LYS A 29 -6.50 11.00 1.59
C LYS A 29 -7.74 10.80 2.47
N LYS A 30 -8.49 9.72 2.21
CA LYS A 30 -9.83 9.49 2.78
C LYS A 30 -9.95 8.18 3.57
N ILE A 31 -9.18 7.17 3.20
CA ILE A 31 -9.27 5.82 3.77
C ILE A 31 -8.51 5.75 5.10
N LYS A 32 -9.08 5.07 6.09
CA LYS A 32 -8.36 4.74 7.33
C LYS A 32 -7.40 3.58 7.08
N ALA A 33 -6.17 3.70 7.58
CA ALA A 33 -5.13 2.70 7.44
C ALA A 33 -5.58 1.33 7.97
N THR A 34 -6.30 1.29 9.09
CA THR A 34 -6.81 0.05 9.70
C THR A 34 -7.75 -0.71 8.76
N ASP A 35 -8.67 0.00 8.09
CA ASP A 35 -9.65 -0.62 7.19
C ASP A 35 -8.95 -1.18 5.96
N PHE A 36 -7.99 -0.43 5.42
CA PHE A 36 -7.16 -0.88 4.31
C PHE A 36 -6.29 -2.08 4.65
N ILE A 37 -5.64 -2.08 5.82
CA ILE A 37 -4.81 -3.19 6.30
C ILE A 37 -5.66 -4.44 6.48
N ASN A 38 -6.84 -4.32 7.08
CA ASN A 38 -7.77 -5.46 7.25
C ASN A 38 -8.17 -6.07 5.90
N GLU A 39 -8.42 -5.24 4.89
CA GLU A 39 -8.70 -5.73 3.53
C GLU A 39 -7.50 -6.35 2.82
N CYS A 40 -6.28 -5.87 3.12
CA CYS A 40 -5.04 -6.48 2.63
C CYS A 40 -4.78 -7.85 3.27
N TYR A 41 -5.03 -7.98 4.58
CA TYR A 41 -4.88 -9.26 5.30
C TYR A 41 -5.80 -10.34 4.74
N LYS A 42 -7.05 -10.01 4.41
CA LYS A 42 -7.97 -10.93 3.71
C LYS A 42 -7.42 -11.42 2.37
N LYS A 43 -6.55 -10.63 1.73
CA LYS A 43 -5.91 -10.92 0.43
C LYS A 43 -4.50 -11.46 0.59
N ARG A 44 -4.10 -11.88 1.80
CA ARG A 44 -2.74 -12.40 2.11
C ARG A 44 -1.64 -11.39 1.76
N LEU A 45 -1.89 -10.10 1.96
CA LEU A 45 -0.91 -9.04 1.84
C LEU A 45 -0.71 -8.40 3.21
N ILE A 46 0.52 -8.46 3.73
CA ILE A 46 0.85 -7.92 5.04
C ILE A 46 1.34 -6.49 4.87
N LEU A 47 0.65 -5.57 5.54
CA LEU A 47 1.01 -4.16 5.63
C LEU A 47 0.87 -3.73 7.09
N VAL A 48 1.64 -2.73 7.49
CA VAL A 48 1.58 -2.21 8.86
C VAL A 48 1.15 -0.76 8.87
N GLN A 49 0.43 -0.39 9.93
CA GLN A 49 0.15 1.01 10.20
C GLN A 49 1.45 1.71 10.59
N ALA A 50 1.63 2.94 10.14
CA ALA A 50 2.77 3.76 10.51
C ALA A 50 2.34 4.90 11.44
N SER A 51 2.24 6.13 10.93
CA SER A 51 1.92 7.30 11.73
C SER A 51 0.45 7.70 11.62
N GLY A 52 -0.22 7.87 12.76
CA GLY A 52 -1.64 8.26 12.78
C GLY A 52 -2.57 7.20 12.18
N ASP A 53 -3.80 7.58 11.88
CA ASP A 53 -4.90 6.69 11.47
C ASP A 53 -5.00 6.47 9.95
N LYS A 54 -4.21 7.20 9.15
CA LYS A 54 -4.28 7.22 7.68
C LYS A 54 -2.99 6.84 6.98
N THR A 55 -1.95 6.46 7.71
CA THR A 55 -0.65 6.13 7.11
C THR A 55 -0.36 4.64 7.20
N ILE A 56 0.02 4.06 6.07
CA ILE A 56 0.51 2.69 5.98
C ILE A 56 2.00 2.67 5.61
N ARG A 57 2.65 1.57 5.96
CA ARG A 57 4.04 1.29 5.59
C ARG A 57 4.16 -0.06 4.90
N LEU A 58 4.91 -0.05 3.81
CA LEU A 58 5.41 -1.21 3.10
C LEU A 58 6.89 -1.36 3.46
N ALA A 59 7.24 -2.54 3.96
CA ALA A 59 8.62 -2.92 4.29
C ALA A 59 8.84 -4.38 3.88
N PRO A 60 8.89 -4.69 2.57
CA PRO A 60 9.20 -6.03 2.08
C PRO A 60 10.65 -6.42 2.39
N SER A 61 10.95 -7.71 2.18
CA SER A 61 12.31 -8.25 2.29
C SER A 61 13.28 -7.55 1.33
N LEU A 62 14.54 -7.39 1.75
CA LEU A 62 15.61 -6.84 0.90
C LEU A 62 15.95 -7.73 -0.30
N ILE A 63 15.63 -9.02 -0.20
CA ILE A 63 15.85 -10.04 -1.24
C ILE A 63 14.53 -10.48 -1.89
N ILE A 64 13.50 -9.64 -1.83
CA ILE A 64 12.20 -9.95 -2.46
C ILE A 64 12.37 -10.07 -3.98
N GLU A 65 11.75 -11.09 -4.57
CA GLU A 65 11.74 -11.28 -6.01
C GLU A 65 10.74 -10.33 -6.70
N ASP A 66 11.03 -9.96 -7.95
CA ASP A 66 10.15 -9.09 -8.74
C ASP A 66 8.74 -9.69 -8.93
N SER A 67 8.65 -11.02 -9.04
CA SER A 67 7.40 -11.78 -9.12
C SER A 67 6.48 -11.55 -7.89
N GLU A 68 7.07 -11.56 -6.70
CA GLU A 68 6.37 -11.31 -5.44
C GLU A 68 5.97 -9.84 -5.29
N ILE A 69 6.79 -8.91 -5.80
CA ILE A 69 6.44 -7.48 -5.87
C ILE A 69 5.19 -7.29 -6.74
N GLU A 70 5.17 -7.87 -7.95
CA GLU A 70 4.03 -7.77 -8.86
C GLU A 70 2.76 -8.37 -8.27
N GLU A 71 2.85 -9.55 -7.66
CA GLU A 71 1.72 -10.20 -7.02
C GLU A 71 1.23 -9.40 -5.80
N GLY A 72 2.15 -8.82 -5.02
CA GLY A 72 1.84 -7.88 -3.94
C GLY A 72 1.03 -6.68 -4.44
N PHE A 73 1.43 -6.07 -5.56
CA PHE A 73 0.69 -4.96 -6.16
C PHE A 73 -0.68 -5.37 -6.72
N LYS A 74 -0.81 -6.58 -7.31
CA LYS A 74 -2.13 -7.11 -7.73
C LYS A 74 -3.08 -7.27 -6.55
N ARG A 75 -2.59 -7.76 -5.41
CA ARG A 75 -3.36 -7.87 -4.15
C ARG A 75 -3.69 -6.50 -3.57
N PHE A 76 -2.74 -5.58 -3.62
CA PHE A 76 -2.90 -4.20 -3.19
C PHE A 76 -4.03 -3.51 -3.98
N GLU A 77 -4.01 -3.58 -5.32
CA GLU A 77 -5.05 -2.96 -6.16
C GLU A 77 -6.43 -3.58 -5.89
N LYS A 78 -6.52 -4.89 -5.68
CA LYS A 78 -7.77 -5.55 -5.26
C LYS A 78 -8.29 -5.01 -3.93
N ALA A 79 -7.41 -4.68 -2.98
CA ALA A 79 -7.81 -4.06 -1.71
C ALA A 79 -8.32 -2.63 -1.93
N VAL A 80 -7.62 -1.83 -2.76
CA VAL A 80 -8.03 -0.47 -3.11
C VAL A 80 -9.43 -0.45 -3.73
N LYS A 81 -9.70 -1.31 -4.72
CA LYS A 81 -11.01 -1.42 -5.38
C LYS A 81 -12.17 -1.76 -4.44
N LYS A 82 -11.90 -2.33 -3.27
CA LYS A 82 -12.94 -2.68 -2.29
C LYS A 82 -13.32 -1.50 -1.40
N LEU A 83 -12.41 -0.53 -1.25
CA LEU A 83 -12.52 0.60 -0.33
C LEU A 83 -12.64 1.96 -1.04
N THR A 84 -12.53 1.97 -2.37
CA THR A 84 -12.81 3.11 -3.25
C THR A 84 -14.20 2.92 -3.84
#